data_AF-A0A7R9AJ30-F1
#
_entry.id   AF-A0A7R9AJ30-F1
#
_cell.length_a   1.000
_cell.length_b   1.000
_cell.length_c   1.000
_cell.angle_alpha   90.00
_cell.angle_beta   90.00
_cell.angle_gamma   90.00
#
_symmetry.space_group_name_H-M   'P 1'
#
loop_
_entity.id
_entity.type
_entity.pdbx_description
1 polymer ?
#
loop_
_entity_poly.entity_id
_entity_poly.type
_entity_poly.pdbx_seq_one_letter_code
_entity_poly.pdbx_strand_id
1 'polypeptide(L)'
;MFLSTSQFDRLLDKATSLLLLEADLEATLRLCDSIRQGDTQPKYALNALKKKLYDKNPHVQLFSLQVLESWMKNCGGPIHEEVVTRAFMDELQEYIHGSNNEKVRSKILELVQVWAYAFRNEPRYEIVQDRVFALKAQGLSFPTLKESDAMFSSSTAPEWVDGERCHRCRDSFSLVRRKVPL
;
A
#
# COMPACT_ATOMS: atom_id res chain seq x y z
N MET A 1 -20.71 -26.90 -4.90
CA MET A 1 -21.25 -25.73 -4.19
C MET A 1 -20.54 -24.51 -4.73
N PHE A 2 -21.23 -23.70 -5.55
CA PHE A 2 -20.68 -22.40 -5.97
C PHE A 2 -20.84 -21.46 -4.78
N LEU A 3 -19.75 -21.21 -4.05
CA LEU A 3 -19.71 -20.14 -3.05
C LEU A 3 -20.06 -18.85 -3.78
N SER A 4 -21.06 -18.11 -3.28
CA SER A 4 -21.34 -16.77 -3.80
C SER A 4 -20.11 -15.90 -3.55
N THR A 5 -19.35 -15.63 -4.62
CA THR A 5 -18.19 -14.75 -4.58
C THR A 5 -18.65 -13.38 -4.10
N SER A 6 -18.14 -12.92 -2.96
CA SER A 6 -18.54 -11.65 -2.38
C SER A 6 -18.18 -10.50 -3.33
N GLN A 7 -18.84 -9.34 -3.17
CA GLN A 7 -18.50 -8.16 -3.97
C GLN A 7 -17.03 -7.77 -3.82
N PHE A 8 -16.49 -7.91 -2.60
CA PHE A 8 -15.09 -7.71 -2.30
C PHE A 8 -14.18 -8.63 -3.11
N ASP A 9 -14.47 -9.93 -3.15
CA ASP A 9 -13.64 -10.91 -3.87
C ASP A 9 -13.61 -10.61 -5.37
N ARG A 10 -14.74 -10.20 -5.96
CA ARG A 10 -14.80 -9.80 -7.39
C ARG A 10 -13.96 -8.57 -7.68
N LEU A 11 -13.97 -7.58 -6.77
CA LEU A 11 -13.13 -6.39 -6.88
C LEU A 11 -11.65 -6.74 -6.72
N LEU A 12 -11.32 -7.64 -5.80
CA LEU A 12 -9.96 -8.12 -5.61
C LEU A 12 -9.46 -8.87 -6.85
N ASP A 13 -10.27 -9.78 -7.41
CA ASP A 13 -9.96 -10.47 -8.65
C ASP A 13 -9.71 -9.50 -9.82
N LYS A 14 -10.52 -8.44 -9.92
CA LYS A 14 -10.34 -7.38 -10.91
C LYS A 14 -9.03 -6.63 -10.69
N ALA A 15 -8.76 -6.19 -9.46
CA ALA A 15 -7.57 -5.41 -9.11
C ALA A 15 -6.25 -6.19 -9.26
N THR A 16 -6.29 -7.53 -9.15
CA THR A 16 -5.13 -8.40 -9.29
C THR A 16 -5.14 -9.24 -10.56
N SER A 17 -5.91 -8.86 -11.58
CA SER A 17 -6.02 -9.64 -12.81
C SER A 17 -4.70 -9.64 -13.59
N LEU A 18 -4.30 -10.82 -14.08
CA LEU A 18 -3.12 -10.98 -14.94
C LEU A 18 -3.24 -10.26 -16.29
N LEU A 19 -4.44 -9.82 -16.65
CA LEU A 19 -4.73 -9.11 -17.90
C LEU A 19 -4.56 -7.59 -17.78
N LEU A 20 -4.27 -7.08 -16.58
CA LEU A 20 -4.02 -5.66 -16.37
C LEU A 20 -2.66 -5.25 -16.96
N LEU A 21 -2.68 -4.14 -17.70
CA LEU A 21 -1.46 -3.48 -18.19
C LEU A 21 -0.84 -2.57 -17.12
N GLU A 22 -1.68 -2.00 -16.25
CA GLU A 22 -1.32 -1.11 -15.16
C GLU A 22 -2.24 -1.33 -13.95
N ALA A 23 -1.89 -0.74 -12.80
CA ALA A 23 -2.66 -0.92 -11.57
C ALA A 23 -4.07 -0.32 -11.69
N ASP A 24 -5.10 -1.12 -11.38
CA ASP A 24 -6.49 -0.63 -11.31
C ASP A 24 -6.71 0.14 -10.00
N LEU A 25 -6.35 1.43 -10.03
CA LEU A 25 -6.49 2.33 -8.87
C LEU A 25 -7.94 2.47 -8.44
N GLU A 26 -8.89 2.44 -9.38
CA GLU A 26 -10.31 2.55 -9.07
C GLU A 26 -10.79 1.34 -8.25
N ALA A 27 -10.49 0.12 -8.69
CA ALA A 27 -10.83 -1.09 -7.94
C ALA A 27 -10.11 -1.11 -6.58
N THR A 28 -8.85 -0.69 -6.55
CA THR A 28 -8.05 -0.64 -5.33
C THR A 28 -8.63 0.32 -4.29
N LEU A 29 -9.08 1.51 -4.71
CA LEU A 29 -9.72 2.49 -3.81
C LEU A 29 -11.08 1.98 -3.32
N ARG A 30 -11.87 1.32 -4.18
CA ARG A 30 -13.12 0.69 -3.74
C ARG A 30 -12.91 -0.42 -2.70
N LEU A 31 -11.81 -1.19 -2.81
CA LEU A 31 -11.41 -2.15 -1.78
C LEU A 31 -11.06 -1.46 -0.46
N CYS A 32 -10.34 -0.33 -0.52
CA CYS A 32 -10.06 0.48 0.66
C CYS A 32 -11.36 0.99 1.30
N ASP A 33 -12.29 1.50 0.50
CA ASP A 33 -13.59 1.99 0.97
C ASP A 33 -14.39 0.90 1.68
N SER A 34 -14.44 -0.31 1.10
CA SER A 34 -15.14 -1.45 1.70
C SER A 34 -14.58 -1.81 3.08
N ILE A 35 -13.26 -1.72 3.28
CA ILE A 35 -12.63 -1.96 4.58
C ILE A 35 -12.92 -0.79 5.55
N ARG A 36 -12.80 0.46 5.09
CA ARG A 36 -13.03 1.66 5.93
C ARG A 36 -14.47 1.80 6.40
N GLN A 37 -15.44 1.42 5.56
CA GLN A 37 -16.86 1.46 5.87
C GLN A 37 -17.32 0.29 6.75
N GLY A 38 -16.46 -0.72 6.94
CA GLY A 38 -16.76 -1.91 7.73
C GLY A 38 -17.54 -3.00 6.98
N ASP A 39 -17.75 -2.85 5.67
CA ASP A 39 -18.39 -3.87 4.82
C ASP A 39 -17.54 -5.15 4.74
N THR A 40 -16.21 -5.00 4.81
CA THR A 40 -15.26 -6.12 4.81
C THR A 40 -14.37 -6.08 6.05
N GLN A 41 -14.31 -7.19 6.79
CA GLN A 41 -13.41 -7.31 7.94
C GLN A 41 -11.92 -7.30 7.49
N PRO A 42 -11.03 -6.53 8.13
CA PRO A 42 -9.60 -6.45 7.78
C PRO A 42 -8.91 -7.81 7.69
N LYS A 43 -9.19 -8.70 8.64
CA LYS A 43 -8.65 -10.06 8.67
C LYS A 43 -9.09 -10.90 7.47
N TYR A 44 -10.37 -10.78 7.07
CA TYR A 44 -10.88 -11.45 5.87
C TYR A 44 -10.19 -10.91 4.62
N ALA A 45 -10.11 -9.58 4.49
CA ALA A 45 -9.47 -8.91 3.37
C ALA A 45 -8.01 -9.34 3.21
N LEU A 46 -7.24 -9.33 4.30
CA LEU A 46 -5.84 -9.75 4.28
C LEU A 46 -5.68 -11.23 3.89
N ASN A 47 -6.52 -12.12 4.42
CA ASN A 47 -6.49 -13.54 4.05
C ASN A 47 -6.85 -13.78 2.58
N ALA A 48 -7.79 -13.01 2.01
CA ALA A 48 -8.11 -13.07 0.60
C ALA A 48 -6.93 -12.58 -0.26
N LEU A 49 -6.26 -11.50 0.15
CA LEU A 49 -5.08 -10.97 -0.53
C LEU A 49 -3.87 -11.93 -0.46
N LYS A 50 -3.65 -12.60 0.68
CA LYS A 50 -2.60 -13.62 0.83
C LYS A 50 -2.71 -14.72 -0.22
N LYS A 51 -3.93 -15.17 -0.53
CA LYS A 51 -4.15 -16.18 -1.60
C LYS A 51 -3.63 -15.71 -2.96
N LYS A 52 -3.68 -14.40 -3.23
CA LYS A 52 -3.15 -13.80 -4.46
C LYS A 52 -1.62 -13.64 -4.43
N LEU A 53 -1.03 -13.43 -3.25
CA LEU A 53 0.43 -13.43 -3.08
C LEU A 53 1.06 -14.82 -3.31
N TYR A 54 0.32 -15.91 -3.02
CA TYR A 54 0.72 -17.29 -3.33
C TYR A 54 0.48 -17.70 -4.80
N ASP A 55 -0.04 -16.82 -5.65
CA ASP A 55 -0.24 -17.13 -7.06
C ASP A 55 1.10 -17.42 -7.75
N LYS A 56 1.12 -18.25 -8.80
CA LYS A 56 2.35 -18.55 -9.55
C LYS A 56 2.77 -17.41 -10.47
N ASN A 57 1.83 -16.55 -10.84
CA ASN A 57 2.07 -15.47 -11.78
C ASN A 57 2.61 -14.22 -11.05
N PRO A 58 3.82 -13.74 -11.39
CA PRO A 58 4.41 -12.59 -10.74
C PRO A 58 3.63 -11.29 -10.96
N HIS A 59 2.83 -11.16 -12.03
CA HIS A 59 1.97 -10.00 -12.22
C HIS A 59 0.85 -9.95 -11.16
N VAL A 60 0.21 -11.10 -10.88
CA VAL A 60 -0.82 -11.19 -9.84
C VAL A 60 -0.22 -10.86 -8.47
N GLN A 61 0.98 -11.39 -8.19
CA GLN A 61 1.71 -11.08 -6.95
C GLN A 61 2.02 -9.58 -6.83
N LEU A 62 2.54 -8.95 -7.90
CA LEU A 62 2.87 -7.51 -7.91
C LEU A 62 1.63 -6.63 -7.70
N PHE A 63 0.52 -6.90 -8.40
CA PHE A 63 -0.71 -6.14 -8.19
C PHE A 63 -1.27 -6.34 -6.77
N SER A 64 -1.13 -7.55 -6.21
CA SER A 64 -1.52 -7.81 -4.82
C SER A 64 -0.70 -6.99 -3.82
N LEU A 65 0.61 -6.84 -4.06
CA LEU A 65 1.48 -5.98 -3.24
C LEU A 65 1.12 -4.49 -3.37
N GLN A 66 0.68 -4.03 -4.55
CA GLN A 66 0.21 -2.66 -4.76
C GLN A 66 -1.14 -2.39 -4.07
N VAL A 67 -2.03 -3.39 -4.05
CA VAL A 67 -3.27 -3.34 -3.25
C VAL A 67 -2.93 -3.27 -1.76
N LEU A 68 -2.00 -4.10 -1.28
CA LEU A 68 -1.53 -4.06 0.11
C LEU A 68 -0.94 -2.70 0.50
N GLU A 69 -0.11 -2.13 -0.37
CA GLU A 69 0.44 -0.79 -0.19
C GLU A 69 -0.66 0.25 -0.01
N SER A 70 -1.68 0.20 -0.87
CA SER A 70 -2.83 1.11 -0.81
C SER A 70 -3.63 0.92 0.48
N TRP A 71 -3.82 -0.31 0.94
CA TRP A 71 -4.50 -0.57 2.21
C TRP A 71 -3.73 -0.02 3.40
N MET A 72 -2.41 -0.22 3.44
CA MET A 72 -1.56 0.34 4.49
C MET A 72 -1.64 1.87 4.52
N LYS A 73 -1.68 2.53 3.36
CA LYS A 73 -1.78 4.00 3.27
C LYS A 73 -3.17 4.55 3.61
N ASN A 74 -4.25 3.82 3.31
CA ASN A 74 -5.60 4.39 3.32
C ASN A 74 -6.54 3.83 4.40
N CYS A 75 -6.33 2.60 4.88
CA CYS A 75 -7.29 1.93 5.77
C CYS A 75 -6.99 2.12 7.27
N GLY A 76 -5.80 2.63 7.61
CA GLY A 76 -5.43 2.97 8.99
C GLY A 76 -5.26 1.77 9.92
N GLY A 77 -5.42 2.03 11.22
CA GLY A 77 -5.11 1.12 12.33
C GLY A 77 -5.60 -0.32 12.17
N PRO A 78 -6.87 -0.59 11.81
CA PRO A 78 -7.38 -1.96 11.70
C PRO A 78 -6.62 -2.83 10.70
N ILE A 79 -6.12 -2.25 9.59
CA ILE A 79 -5.26 -2.97 8.65
C ILE A 79 -3.82 -3.05 9.16
N HIS A 80 -3.31 -1.97 9.75
CA HIS A 80 -1.96 -1.97 10.34
C HIS A 80 -1.82 -3.08 11.39
N GLU A 81 -2.85 -3.32 12.20
CA GLU A 81 -2.86 -4.37 13.22
C GLU A 81 -2.82 -5.79 12.66
N GLU A 82 -3.42 -6.04 11.49
CA GLU A 82 -3.39 -7.35 10.84
C GLU A 82 -2.08 -7.57 10.06
N VAL A 83 -1.55 -6.52 9.44
CA VAL A 83 -0.33 -6.57 8.62
C VAL A 83 0.93 -6.52 9.48
N VAL A 84 0.97 -5.67 10.51
CA VAL A 84 2.14 -5.50 11.37
C VAL A 84 2.12 -6.53 12.51
N THR A 85 2.19 -7.79 12.12
CA THR A 85 2.28 -8.94 13.03
C THR A 85 3.54 -9.73 12.74
N ARG A 86 4.09 -10.40 13.76
CA ARG A 86 5.24 -11.30 13.58
C ARG A 86 4.94 -12.37 12.52
N ALA A 87 3.78 -13.00 12.59
CA ALA A 87 3.36 -14.01 11.62
C ALA A 87 3.38 -13.49 10.18
N PHE A 88 2.81 -12.30 9.92
CA PHE A 88 2.83 -11.75 8.56
C PHE A 88 4.23 -11.31 8.11
N MET A 89 5.05 -10.75 9.01
CA MET A 89 6.45 -10.42 8.70
C MET A 89 7.30 -11.65 8.40
N ASP A 90 6.99 -12.79 9.03
CA ASP A 90 7.61 -14.09 8.76
C ASP A 90 7.18 -14.61 7.38
N GLU A 91 5.88 -14.56 7.06
CA GLU A 91 5.37 -14.90 5.72
C GLU A 91 6.02 -14.03 4.62
N LEU A 92 6.16 -12.71 4.83
CA LEU A 92 6.86 -11.82 3.89
C LEU A 92 8.31 -12.21 3.66
N GLN A 93 9.01 -12.65 4.71
CA GLN A 93 10.37 -13.17 4.58
C GLN A 93 10.40 -14.47 3.77
N GLU A 94 9.44 -15.37 3.98
CA GLU A 94 9.31 -16.58 3.16
C GLU A 94 9.07 -16.26 1.68
N TYR A 95 8.21 -15.29 1.38
CA TYR A 95 7.98 -14.84 0.00
C TYR A 95 9.24 -14.25 -0.64
N ILE A 96 10.06 -13.48 0.10
CA ILE A 96 11.31 -12.93 -0.41
C ILE A 96 12.27 -14.07 -0.81
N HIS A 97 12.37 -15.11 0.00
CA HIS A 97 13.26 -16.24 -0.28
C HIS A 97 12.71 -17.20 -1.34
N GLY A 98 11.39 -17.41 -1.38
CA GLY A 98 10.73 -18.32 -2.31
C GLY A 98 10.40 -17.75 -3.69
N SER A 99 10.39 -16.42 -3.84
CA SER A 99 10.07 -15.80 -5.13
C SER A 99 11.27 -15.80 -6.08
N ASN A 100 11.07 -16.37 -7.28
CA ASN A 100 12.04 -16.34 -8.38
C ASN A 100 12.02 -15.02 -9.16
N ASN A 101 11.10 -14.10 -8.83
CA ASN A 101 10.95 -12.83 -9.54
C ASN A 101 11.57 -11.69 -8.73
N GLU A 102 12.62 -11.08 -9.28
CA GLU A 102 13.34 -9.97 -8.64
C GLU A 102 12.44 -8.76 -8.36
N LYS A 103 11.48 -8.45 -9.26
CA LYS A 103 10.57 -7.31 -9.05
C LYS A 103 9.66 -7.52 -7.85
N VAL A 104 9.17 -8.75 -7.66
CA VAL A 104 8.33 -9.10 -6.49
C VAL A 104 9.15 -8.96 -5.22
N ARG A 105 10.37 -9.53 -5.18
CA ARG A 105 11.27 -9.43 -4.03
C ARG A 105 11.58 -7.97 -3.69
N SER A 106 11.97 -7.18 -4.68
CA SER A 106 12.29 -5.77 -4.52
C SER A 106 11.10 -4.97 -4.01
N LYS A 107 9.88 -5.26 -4.50
CA LYS A 107 8.66 -4.59 -4.02
C LYS A 107 8.34 -4.95 -2.56
N ILE A 108 8.54 -6.20 -2.14
CA ILE A 108 8.34 -6.58 -0.72
C ILE A 108 9.36 -5.85 0.16
N LEU A 109 10.64 -5.83 -0.24
CA LEU A 109 11.69 -5.13 0.50
C LEU A 109 11.40 -3.62 0.62
N GLU A 110 10.95 -3.00 -0.47
CA GLU A 110 10.49 -1.61 -0.50
C GLU A 110 9.37 -1.37 0.53
N LEU A 111 8.31 -2.19 0.50
CA LEU A 111 7.18 -2.04 1.40
C LEU A 111 7.58 -2.16 2.88
N VAL A 112 8.35 -3.20 3.23
CA VAL A 112 8.79 -3.42 4.61
C VAL A 112 9.68 -2.27 5.10
N GLN A 113 10.53 -1.71 4.23
CA GLN A 113 11.35 -0.54 4.54
C GLN A 113 10.52 0.74 4.73
N VAL A 114 9.53 0.95 3.85
CA VAL A 114 8.59 2.08 3.94
C VAL A 114 7.81 2.02 5.25
N TRP A 115 7.30 0.85 5.63
CA TRP A 115 6.57 0.64 6.87
C TRP A 115 7.46 0.84 8.10
N ALA A 116 8.70 0.35 8.09
CA ALA A 116 9.65 0.57 9.19
C ALA A 116 9.93 2.07 9.39
N TYR A 117 10.07 2.84 8.31
CA TYR A 117 10.27 4.28 8.41
C TYR A 117 9.00 5.01 8.88
N ALA A 118 7.84 4.64 8.36
CA ALA A 118 6.57 5.27 8.72
C ALA A 118 6.20 5.04 10.18
N PHE A 119 6.40 3.83 10.69
CA PHE A 119 6.10 3.46 12.06
C PHE A 119 7.30 3.59 13.02
N ARG A 120 8.32 4.36 12.66
CA ARG A 120 9.56 4.49 13.46
C ARG A 120 9.33 5.01 14.88
N ASN A 121 8.27 5.79 15.08
CA ASN A 121 7.91 6.41 16.36
C ASN A 121 6.75 5.69 17.06
N GLU A 122 6.30 4.53 16.55
CA GLU A 122 5.16 3.78 17.06
C GLU A 122 5.63 2.45 17.68
N PRO A 123 5.82 2.36 19.01
CA PRO A 123 6.34 1.17 19.67
C PRO A 123 5.51 -0.09 19.40
N ARG A 124 4.21 0.07 19.14
CA ARG A 124 3.30 -1.03 18.78
C ARG A 124 3.74 -1.78 17.51
N TYR A 125 4.47 -1.12 16.62
CA TYR A 125 4.83 -1.61 15.29
C TYR A 125 6.35 -1.81 15.12
N GLU A 126 7.10 -1.87 16.23
CA GLU A 126 8.55 -2.06 16.27
C GLU A 126 9.01 -3.32 15.51
N ILE A 127 8.17 -4.36 15.45
CA ILE A 127 8.46 -5.62 14.74
C ILE A 127 8.86 -5.44 13.28
N VAL A 128 8.38 -4.39 12.60
CA VAL A 128 8.77 -4.11 11.20
C VAL A 128 10.24 -3.65 11.13
N GLN A 129 10.68 -2.86 12.11
CA GLN A 129 12.05 -2.36 12.20
C GLN A 129 13.02 -3.51 12.46
N ASP A 130 12.68 -4.40 13.40
CA ASP A 130 13.40 -5.64 13.66
C ASP A 130 13.52 -6.49 12.40
N ARG A 131 12.42 -6.60 11.63
CA ARG A 131 12.40 -7.37 10.40
C ARG A 131 13.30 -6.76 9.33
N VAL A 132 13.31 -5.44 9.15
CA VAL A 132 14.27 -4.76 8.25
C VAL A 132 15.71 -5.02 8.68
N PHE A 133 16.01 -4.88 9.97
CA PHE A 133 17.36 -5.12 10.49
C PHE A 133 17.82 -6.56 10.22
N ALA A 134 16.96 -7.55 10.49
CA ALA A 134 17.23 -8.95 10.22
C ALA A 134 17.48 -9.24 8.72
N LEU A 135 16.66 -8.67 7.83
CA LEU A 135 16.82 -8.85 6.38
C LEU A 135 18.11 -8.18 5.87
N LYS A 136 18.49 -7.02 6.41
CA LYS A 136 19.78 -6.37 6.10
C LYS A 136 20.96 -7.20 6.59
N ALA A 137 20.86 -7.79 7.78
CA ALA A 137 21.90 -8.67 8.34
C ALA A 137 22.10 -9.94 7.49
N GLN A 138 21.05 -10.40 6.79
CA GLN A 138 21.13 -11.49 5.81
C GLN A 138 21.77 -11.09 4.47
N GLY A 139 22.15 -9.82 4.30
CA GLY A 139 22.79 -9.31 3.09
C GLY A 139 21.82 -8.90 1.97
N LEU A 140 20.52 -8.77 2.26
CA LEU A 140 19.54 -8.30 1.27
C LEU A 140 19.70 -6.80 1.04
N SER A 141 19.85 -6.40 -0.23
CA SER A 141 19.92 -5.01 -0.62
C SER A 141 18.53 -4.40 -0.71
N PHE A 142 18.31 -3.31 0.02
CA PHE A 142 17.07 -2.56 0.01
C PHE A 142 17.11 -1.44 -1.04
N PRO A 143 15.99 -1.10 -1.67
CA PRO A 143 15.92 0.03 -2.58
C PRO A 143 16.10 1.37 -1.84
N THR A 144 16.42 2.43 -2.60
CA THR A 144 16.52 3.78 -2.05
C THR A 144 15.15 4.24 -1.56
N LEU A 145 15.06 4.54 -0.26
CA LEU A 145 13.84 5.10 0.33
C LEU A 145 13.65 6.53 -0.16
N LYS A 146 12.45 6.86 -0.64
CA LYS A 146 12.02 8.26 -0.78
C LYS A 146 11.11 8.58 0.39
N GLU A 147 11.34 9.71 1.05
CA GLU A 147 10.52 10.12 2.21
C GLU A 147 9.03 10.23 1.86
N SER A 148 8.71 10.61 0.62
CA SER A 148 7.35 10.65 0.08
C SER A 148 6.62 9.30 0.15
N ASP A 149 7.35 8.19 0.00
CA ASP A 149 6.76 6.86 -0.08
C ASP A 149 6.27 6.39 1.29
N ALA A 150 6.85 6.95 2.36
CA ALA A 150 6.53 6.66 3.75
C ALA A 150 5.64 7.72 4.40
N MET A 151 5.09 8.66 3.63
CA MET A 151 4.00 9.50 4.09
C MET A 151 2.70 8.69 4.09
N PHE A 152 2.23 8.32 5.27
CA PHE A 152 0.90 7.73 5.50
C PHE A 152 -0.18 8.81 5.65
N SER A 153 0.04 10.01 5.08
CA SER A 153 -1.05 10.96 4.91
C SER A 153 -2.05 10.33 3.96
N SER A 154 -3.31 10.20 4.40
CA SER A 154 -4.40 9.72 3.54
C SER A 154 -4.31 10.44 2.19
N SER A 155 -4.64 9.76 1.10
CA SER A 155 -4.72 10.37 -0.24
C SER A 155 -5.83 11.43 -0.35
N THR A 156 -6.25 12.02 0.76
CA THR A 156 -7.06 13.22 0.78
C THR A 156 -6.22 14.31 0.14
N ALA A 157 -6.75 14.91 -0.92
CA ALA A 157 -6.14 16.07 -1.52
C ALA A 157 -5.83 17.10 -0.41
N PRO A 158 -4.66 17.76 -0.45
CA PRO A 158 -4.34 18.79 0.51
C PRO A 158 -5.45 19.85 0.52
N GLU A 159 -5.65 20.51 1.66
CA GLU A 159 -6.59 21.62 1.71
C GLU A 159 -6.16 22.73 0.74
N TRP A 160 -7.14 23.28 0.02
CA TRP A 160 -6.90 24.38 -0.90
C TRP A 160 -6.48 25.61 -0.11
N VAL A 161 -5.26 26.08 -0.35
CA VAL A 161 -4.74 27.28 0.30
C VAL A 161 -5.15 28.50 -0.50
N ASP A 162 -5.92 29.40 0.10
CA ASP A 162 -6.23 30.69 -0.51
C ASP A 162 -5.08 31.70 -0.32
N GLY A 163 -4.84 32.51 -1.34
CA GLY A 163 -3.80 33.54 -1.30
C GLY A 163 -4.02 34.65 -2.32
N GLU A 164 -3.43 35.83 -2.07
CA GLU A 164 -3.50 36.97 -2.98
C GLU A 164 -2.53 36.86 -4.17
N ARG A 165 -1.58 35.93 -4.10
CA ARG A 165 -0.51 35.76 -5.08
C ARG A 165 -0.32 34.30 -5.45
N CYS A 166 0.13 34.06 -6.68
CA CYS A 166 0.48 32.72 -7.15
C CYS A 166 1.60 32.10 -6.30
N HIS A 167 1.41 30.85 -5.85
CA HIS A 167 2.40 30.14 -5.05
C HIS A 167 3.74 29.93 -5.78
N ARG A 168 3.74 29.87 -7.12
CA ARG A 168 4.95 29.64 -7.93
C ARG A 168 5.65 30.93 -8.36
N CYS A 169 4.94 31.87 -8.96
CA CYS A 169 5.54 33.10 -9.53
C CYS A 169 5.34 34.36 -8.69
N ARG A 170 4.55 34.30 -7.61
CA ARG A 170 4.23 35.44 -6.70
C ARG A 170 3.51 36.63 -7.33
N ASP A 171 3.02 36.45 -8.55
CA ASP A 171 2.13 37.39 -9.22
C ASP A 171 0.83 37.58 -8.45
N SER A 172 0.38 38.83 -8.30
CA SER A 172 -0.91 39.14 -7.68
C SER A 172 -2.07 38.69 -8.56
N PHE A 173 -3.08 38.08 -7.94
CA PHE A 173 -4.34 37.76 -8.62
C PHE A 173 -5.18 39.02 -8.83
N SER A 174 -5.96 39.04 -9.91
CA SER A 174 -6.84 40.15 -10.30
C SER A 174 -8.05 39.62 -11.08
N LEU A 175 -8.95 40.51 -11.53
CA LEU A 175 -10.14 40.12 -12.30
C LEU A 175 -9.81 39.35 -13.59
N VAL A 176 -8.68 39.67 -14.22
CA VAL A 176 -8.18 39.02 -15.44
C VAL A 176 -7.20 37.87 -15.14
N ARG A 177 -6.61 37.85 -13.95
CA ARG A 177 -5.67 36.81 -13.49
C ARG A 177 -6.26 36.10 -12.28
N ARG A 178 -7.14 35.14 -12.55
CA ARG A 178 -7.91 34.44 -11.51
C ARG A 178 -7.11 33.37 -10.80
N LYS A 179 -7.55 33.06 -9.58
CA LYS A 179 -7.05 31.95 -8.78
C LYS A 179 -7.39 30.62 -9.46
N VAL A 180 -6.48 29.67 -9.38
CA VAL A 180 -6.71 28.27 -9.76
C VAL A 180 -6.61 27.45 -8.49
N PRO A 181 -7.56 26.55 -8.21
CA PRO A 181 -7.43 25.65 -7.09
C PRO A 181 -6.20 24.76 -7.27
N LEU A 182 -5.34 24.72 -6.25
CA LEU A 182 -4.23 23.80 -6.11
C LEU A 182 -4.67 22.61 -5.26
#